data_AF-A0AAP5F053-F1
#
_entry.id   AF-A0AAP5F053-F1
#
_cell.length_a   1.000
_cell.length_b   1.000
_cell.length_c   1.000
_cell.angle_alpha   90.00
_cell.angle_beta   90.00
_cell.angle_gamma   90.00
#
_symmetry.space_group_name_H-M   'P 1'
#
loop_
_entity.id
_entity.type
_entity.pdbx_description
1 polymer ?
#
loop_
_entity_poly.entity_id
_entity_poly.type
_entity_poly.pdbx_seq_one_letter_code
_entity_poly.pdbx_strand_id
1 'polypeptide(L)'
;MNKRYICSLLRKRSGLIGGSSGYFFRSDYDYVAQGIVLEFVPRGLYVWNFVFPLFDSFGPHLSYSSRIADRPFIGRDQMADDDVVESILSSIELRNVIEAKSSMTLMEFASFLETRGLRGAHAHINHATALALLGKTDLALKLLKELVPALDDHDLKLCDSLIVALNLGVEAVKSMLDVVKEKNVKKLGGA
;
A
#
# COMPACT_ATOMS: atom_id res chain seq x y z
N MET A 1 -15.81 6.01 20.75
CA MET A 1 -14.74 5.92 19.74
C MET A 1 -14.17 7.29 19.33
N ASN A 2 -13.10 7.74 19.98
CA ASN A 2 -12.39 8.97 19.61
C ASN A 2 -11.25 8.67 18.62
N LYS A 3 -11.48 8.98 17.34
CA LYS A 3 -10.50 8.77 16.25
C LYS A 3 -9.12 9.37 16.55
N ARG A 4 -9.06 10.62 17.00
CA ARG A 4 -7.76 11.30 17.23
C ARG A 4 -6.99 10.65 18.36
N TYR A 5 -7.68 10.27 19.42
CA TYR A 5 -7.08 9.60 20.58
C TYR A 5 -6.54 8.21 20.19
N ILE A 6 -7.36 7.37 19.55
CA ILE A 6 -6.96 6.03 19.08
C ILE A 6 -5.75 6.11 18.15
N CYS A 7 -5.79 7.00 17.14
CA CYS A 7 -4.68 7.17 16.20
C CYS A 7 -3.39 7.61 16.90
N SER A 8 -3.49 8.54 17.85
CA SER A 8 -2.33 9.03 18.62
C SER A 8 -1.72 7.91 19.47
N LEU A 9 -2.56 7.15 20.15
CA LEU A 9 -2.15 6.06 21.03
C LEU A 9 -1.52 4.91 20.24
N LEU A 10 -2.14 4.50 19.13
CA LEU A 10 -1.60 3.47 18.25
C LEU A 10 -0.22 3.87 17.73
N ARG A 11 -0.06 5.09 17.22
CA ARG A 11 1.24 5.60 16.75
C ARG A 11 2.31 5.55 17.84
N LYS A 12 1.97 5.97 19.07
CA LYS A 12 2.90 5.98 20.20
C LYS A 12 3.35 4.57 20.59
N ARG A 13 2.47 3.57 20.48
CA ARG A 13 2.73 2.20 20.95
C ARG A 13 3.27 1.26 19.87
N SER A 14 2.94 1.47 18.60
CA SER A 14 3.38 0.60 17.50
C SER A 14 4.75 0.95 16.92
N GLY A 15 5.22 2.19 17.11
CA GLY A 15 6.44 2.68 16.46
C GLY A 15 6.30 2.92 14.94
N LEU A 16 5.11 2.73 14.38
CA LEU A 16 4.81 3.02 12.97
C LEU A 16 4.72 4.53 12.75
N ILE A 17 5.14 4.99 11.57
CA ILE A 17 4.89 6.36 11.12
C ILE A 17 3.45 6.47 10.59
N GLY A 18 2.83 7.64 10.74
CA GLY A 18 1.45 7.82 10.34
C GLY A 18 0.80 9.06 10.92
N GLY A 19 -0.31 9.45 10.30
CA GLY A 19 -1.07 10.65 10.62
C GLY A 19 -2.42 10.37 11.29
N SER A 20 -3.17 11.44 11.56
CA SER A 20 -4.56 11.35 12.04
C SER A 20 -5.54 10.81 11.00
N SER A 21 -5.09 10.52 9.78
CA SER A 21 -5.91 9.96 8.70
C SER A 21 -6.38 8.54 9.00
N GLY A 22 -5.63 7.78 9.81
CA GLY A 22 -5.88 6.37 10.11
C GLY A 22 -4.93 5.41 9.38
N TYR A 23 -3.93 5.91 8.67
CA TYR A 23 -2.89 5.13 8.02
C TYR A 23 -1.62 5.14 8.88
N PHE A 24 -1.09 3.96 9.17
CA PHE A 24 0.14 3.73 9.91
C PHE A 24 0.98 2.73 9.14
N PHE A 25 2.25 3.02 8.89
CA PHE A 25 3.13 2.15 8.14
C PHE A 25 4.55 2.26 8.66
N ARG A 26 5.36 1.27 8.33
CA ARG A 26 6.77 1.27 8.74
C ARG A 26 7.52 2.40 8.03
N SER A 27 8.66 2.83 8.56
CA SER A 27 9.51 3.85 7.91
C SER A 27 10.63 3.27 7.06
N ASP A 28 10.84 1.94 7.11
CA ASP A 28 11.90 1.21 6.41
C ASP A 28 11.45 0.65 5.05
N TYR A 29 10.46 1.28 4.42
CA TYR A 29 10.00 0.90 3.09
C TYR A 29 10.98 1.36 2.02
N ASP A 30 11.05 0.59 0.93
CA ASP A 30 11.69 1.02 -0.31
C ASP A 30 10.62 1.51 -1.30
N TYR A 31 9.81 0.58 -1.81
CA TYR A 31 8.74 0.86 -2.77
C TYR A 31 7.34 0.48 -2.31
N VAL A 32 7.21 -0.27 -1.22
CA VAL A 32 5.94 -0.81 -0.75
C VAL A 32 5.74 -0.43 0.71
N ALA A 33 4.70 0.34 0.98
CA ALA A 33 4.29 0.66 2.34
C ALA A 33 3.54 -0.53 2.94
N GLN A 34 3.97 -0.94 4.13
CA GLN A 34 3.32 -2.00 4.91
C GLN A 34 3.00 -1.52 6.32
N GLY A 35 1.81 -1.86 6.83
CA GLY A 35 1.39 -1.43 8.16
C GLY A 35 -0.06 -1.74 8.52
N ILE A 36 -0.74 -0.75 9.10
CA ILE A 36 -2.09 -0.85 9.64
C ILE A 36 -2.94 0.32 9.13
N VAL A 37 -4.15 0.01 8.68
CA VAL A 37 -5.17 1.03 8.41
C VAL A 37 -6.37 0.86 9.33
N LEU A 38 -6.78 1.98 9.93
CA LEU A 38 -8.01 2.14 10.69
C LEU A 38 -9.04 2.88 9.84
N GLU A 39 -9.97 2.12 9.26
CA GLU A 39 -11.07 2.66 8.47
C GLU A 39 -12.25 2.97 9.40
N PHE A 40 -12.32 4.20 9.88
CA PHE A 40 -13.41 4.68 10.72
C PHE A 40 -14.69 4.88 9.92
N VAL A 41 -15.78 4.27 10.40
CA VAL A 41 -17.14 4.38 9.83
C VAL A 41 -18.12 4.80 10.95
N PRO A 42 -19.35 5.25 10.64
CA PRO A 42 -20.27 5.73 11.68
C PRO A 42 -20.55 4.73 12.81
N ARG A 43 -20.54 3.43 12.49
CA ARG A 43 -20.84 2.34 13.43
C ARG A 43 -19.62 1.79 14.19
N GLY A 44 -18.39 2.21 13.88
CA GLY A 44 -17.19 1.60 14.43
C GLY A 44 -15.95 1.80 13.55
N LEU A 45 -15.06 0.83 13.52
CA LEU A 45 -13.90 0.85 12.63
C LEU A 45 -13.58 -0.54 12.08
N TYR A 46 -13.07 -0.58 10.85
CA TYR A 46 -12.41 -1.76 10.30
C TYR A 46 -10.89 -1.64 10.49
N VAL A 47 -10.25 -2.77 10.78
CA VAL A 47 -8.79 -2.87 10.89
C VAL A 47 -8.25 -3.67 9.72
N TRP A 48 -7.25 -3.11 9.06
CA TRP A 48 -6.64 -3.68 7.86
C TRP A 48 -5.15 -3.93 8.07
N ASN A 49 -4.67 -5.09 7.60
CA ASN A 49 -3.26 -5.29 7.27
C ASN A 49 -2.99 -4.55 5.96
N PHE A 50 -2.28 -3.42 6.08
CA PHE A 50 -2.08 -2.48 5.01
C PHE A 50 -0.86 -2.86 4.18
N VAL A 51 -1.07 -2.94 2.86
CA VAL A 51 -0.04 -3.06 1.83
C VAL A 51 -0.40 -2.10 0.72
N PHE A 52 0.57 -1.29 0.29
CA PHE A 52 0.37 -0.36 -0.81
C PHE A 52 1.68 -0.08 -1.56
N PRO A 53 1.74 -0.30 -2.89
CA PRO A 53 2.87 0.12 -3.71
C PRO A 53 2.91 1.65 -3.80
N LEU A 54 3.97 2.27 -3.29
CA LEU A 54 4.08 3.73 -3.25
C LEU A 54 4.24 4.36 -4.64
N PHE A 55 4.62 3.58 -5.65
CA PHE A 55 4.70 4.00 -7.04
C PHE A 55 3.33 4.01 -7.77
N ASP A 56 2.24 3.72 -7.08
CA ASP A 56 0.90 3.71 -7.66
C ASP A 56 0.34 5.14 -7.85
N SER A 57 0.09 5.50 -9.11
CA SER A 57 -0.32 6.86 -9.49
C SER A 57 -1.75 7.25 -9.06
N PHE A 58 -2.60 6.28 -8.70
CA PHE A 58 -3.98 6.53 -8.26
C PHE A 58 -4.03 6.98 -6.80
N GLY A 59 -2.93 6.79 -6.08
CA GLY A 59 -2.79 7.15 -4.68
C GLY A 59 -3.36 6.11 -3.72
N PRO A 60 -3.32 6.38 -2.40
CA PRO A 60 -3.60 5.36 -1.40
C PRO A 60 -4.99 4.74 -1.52
N HIS A 61 -5.03 3.41 -1.67
CA HIS A 61 -6.24 2.60 -1.64
C HIS A 61 -5.94 1.22 -1.01
N LEU A 62 -6.99 0.42 -0.76
CA LEU A 62 -6.90 -0.82 0.01
C LEU A 62 -6.92 -2.10 -0.85
N SER A 63 -6.78 -1.99 -2.17
CA SER A 63 -6.92 -3.14 -3.09
C SER A 63 -5.89 -4.24 -2.87
N TYR A 64 -4.71 -3.88 -2.35
CA TYR A 64 -3.65 -4.83 -2.00
C TYR A 64 -3.66 -5.23 -0.52
N SER A 65 -4.51 -4.60 0.28
CA SER A 65 -4.64 -4.86 1.71
C SER A 65 -5.66 -5.96 2.00
N SER A 66 -5.70 -6.44 3.23
CA SER A 66 -6.72 -7.37 3.72
C SER A 66 -7.25 -6.93 5.07
N ARG A 67 -8.53 -7.18 5.34
CA ARG A 67 -9.07 -7.05 6.70
C ARG A 67 -8.44 -8.13 7.57
N ILE A 68 -8.20 -7.82 8.84
CA ILE A 68 -7.73 -8.82 9.79
C ILE A 68 -8.78 -9.92 9.97
N ALA A 69 -8.35 -11.19 10.04
CA ALA A 69 -9.30 -12.29 10.16
C ALA A 69 -9.93 -12.34 11.55
N ASP A 70 -9.10 -12.15 12.58
CA ASP A 70 -9.53 -12.10 13.97
C ASP A 70 -10.07 -10.70 14.29
N ARG A 71 -11.40 -10.55 14.27
CA ARG A 71 -12.13 -9.31 14.55
C ARG A 71 -11.89 -8.18 13.52
N PRO A 72 -12.37 -8.34 12.27
CA PRO A 72 -12.21 -7.33 11.22
C PRO A 72 -12.90 -5.99 11.54
N PHE A 73 -13.87 -5.98 12.45
CA PHE A 73 -14.68 -4.81 12.80
C PHE A 73 -14.84 -4.67 14.31
N ILE A 74 -14.63 -3.45 14.81
CA ILE A 74 -14.87 -3.07 16.22
C ILE A 74 -15.98 -2.03 16.24
N GLY A 75 -17.10 -2.35 16.90
CA GLY A 75 -18.24 -1.47 17.04
C GLY A 75 -17.95 -0.27 17.96
N ARG A 76 -18.59 0.87 17.67
CA ARG A 76 -18.35 2.17 18.31
C ARG A 76 -18.40 2.16 19.84
N ASP A 77 -19.31 1.36 20.40
CA ASP A 77 -19.63 1.30 21.82
C ASP A 77 -19.31 -0.09 22.42
N GLN A 78 -18.55 -0.92 21.70
CA GLN A 78 -18.19 -2.26 22.15
C GLN A 78 -16.99 -2.28 23.10
N MET A 79 -16.10 -1.29 23.01
CA MET A 79 -14.81 -1.25 23.71
C MET A 79 -14.44 0.19 24.04
N ALA A 80 -13.71 0.39 25.14
CA ALA A 80 -13.08 1.69 25.41
C ALA A 80 -11.95 1.94 24.40
N ASP A 81 -11.62 3.21 24.17
CA ASP A 81 -10.66 3.58 23.13
C ASP A 81 -9.24 3.01 23.38
N ASP A 82 -8.83 2.84 24.64
CA ASP A 82 -7.56 2.16 24.99
C ASP A 82 -7.60 0.67 24.66
N ASP A 83 -8.71 -0.01 24.96
CA ASP A 83 -8.88 -1.44 24.69
C ASP A 83 -8.91 -1.72 23.18
N VAL A 84 -9.41 -0.79 22.37
CA VAL A 84 -9.34 -0.87 20.90
C VAL A 84 -7.89 -0.96 20.45
N VAL A 85 -7.00 -0.12 20.99
CA VAL A 85 -5.58 -0.13 20.61
C VAL A 85 -4.91 -1.40 21.09
N GLU A 86 -5.17 -1.85 22.32
CA GLU A 86 -4.63 -3.13 22.82
C GLU A 86 -5.12 -4.33 21.99
N SER A 87 -6.39 -4.33 21.57
CA SER A 87 -6.92 -5.37 20.68
C SER A 87 -6.22 -5.39 19.32
N ILE A 88 -5.88 -4.22 18.76
CA ILE A 88 -5.14 -4.11 17.49
C ILE A 88 -3.70 -4.63 17.69
N LEU A 89 -3.03 -4.21 18.76
CA LEU A 89 -1.64 -4.57 19.04
C LEU A 89 -1.45 -6.03 19.48
N SER A 90 -2.50 -6.68 19.99
CA SER A 90 -2.47 -8.10 20.35
C SER A 90 -2.79 -9.04 19.19
N SER A 91 -3.31 -8.52 18.06
CA SER A 91 -3.56 -9.33 16.87
C SER A 91 -2.26 -9.88 16.30
N ILE A 92 -2.15 -11.22 16.21
CA ILE A 92 -0.95 -11.90 15.67
C ILE A 92 -0.62 -11.41 14.26
N GLU A 93 -1.64 -11.22 13.41
CA GLU A 93 -1.46 -10.74 12.04
C GLU A 93 -0.79 -9.37 12.00
N LEU A 94 -1.19 -8.46 12.89
CA LEU A 94 -0.66 -7.10 12.92
C LEU A 94 0.66 -7.01 13.68
N ARG A 95 0.85 -7.83 14.72
CA ARG A 95 2.15 -7.98 15.39
C ARG A 95 3.22 -8.42 14.41
N ASN A 96 2.93 -9.38 13.53
CA ASN A 96 3.87 -9.79 12.50
C ASN A 96 4.28 -8.63 11.59
N VAL A 97 3.39 -7.67 11.31
CA VAL A 97 3.72 -6.47 10.52
C VAL A 97 4.54 -5.46 11.33
N ILE A 98 4.17 -5.22 12.58
CA ILE A 98 4.86 -4.27 13.47
C ILE A 98 6.27 -4.77 13.82
N GLU A 99 6.39 -6.05 14.16
CA GLU A 99 7.61 -6.70 14.64
C GLU A 99 8.45 -7.30 13.51
N ALA A 100 7.98 -7.23 12.24
CA ALA A 100 8.75 -7.66 11.09
C ALA A 100 10.15 -7.00 11.08
N LYS A 101 11.15 -7.78 10.63
CA LYS A 101 12.51 -7.28 10.47
C LYS A 101 12.60 -6.16 9.43
N SER A 102 11.80 -6.25 8.36
CA SER A 102 11.73 -5.29 7.27
C SER A 102 10.32 -5.20 6.72
N SER A 103 10.01 -4.07 6.08
CA SER A 103 8.83 -3.96 5.20
C SER A 103 8.87 -4.97 4.06
N MET A 104 7.69 -5.27 3.51
CA MET A 104 7.53 -6.04 2.27
C MET A 104 8.43 -5.50 1.16
N THR A 105 9.23 -6.38 0.60
CA THR A 105 10.13 -6.07 -0.52
C THR A 105 9.35 -5.97 -1.83
N LEU A 106 9.96 -5.31 -2.82
CA LEU A 106 9.39 -5.23 -4.15
C LEU A 106 9.23 -6.62 -4.81
N MET A 107 10.16 -7.54 -4.54
CA MET A 107 10.11 -8.91 -5.04
C MET A 107 8.91 -9.67 -4.46
N GLU A 108 8.71 -9.59 -3.13
CA GLU A 108 7.55 -10.19 -2.46
C GLU A 108 6.24 -9.59 -2.98
N PHE A 109 6.20 -8.28 -3.21
CA PHE A 109 5.03 -7.62 -3.77
C PHE A 109 4.71 -8.08 -5.19
N ALA A 110 5.72 -8.22 -6.06
CA ALA A 110 5.52 -8.73 -7.42
C ALA A 110 4.96 -10.18 -7.41
N SER A 111 5.52 -11.05 -6.58
CA SER A 111 5.00 -12.42 -6.40
C SER A 111 3.59 -12.43 -5.81
N PHE A 112 3.29 -11.51 -4.89
CA PHE A 112 1.96 -11.32 -4.35
C PHE A 112 0.93 -10.93 -5.43
N LEU A 113 1.28 -10.06 -6.38
CA LEU A 113 0.38 -9.71 -7.49
C LEU A 113 0.07 -10.91 -8.39
N GLU A 114 1.09 -11.73 -8.69
CA GLU A 114 0.96 -12.95 -9.51
C GLU A 114 0.06 -13.99 -8.84
N THR A 115 0.24 -14.20 -7.54
CA THR A 115 -0.49 -15.22 -6.76
C THR A 115 -1.92 -14.81 -6.41
N ARG A 116 -2.16 -13.54 -6.09
CA ARG A 116 -3.51 -13.05 -5.72
C ARG A 116 -4.44 -12.96 -6.91
N GLY A 117 -3.92 -13.00 -8.14
CA GLY A 117 -4.71 -12.94 -9.36
C GLY A 117 -5.55 -11.67 -9.47
N LEU A 118 -5.00 -10.54 -9.00
CA LEU A 118 -5.69 -9.25 -9.05
C LEU A 118 -6.02 -8.90 -10.50
N ARG A 119 -7.30 -8.62 -10.76
CA ARG A 119 -7.82 -8.35 -12.10
C ARG A 119 -7.97 -6.85 -12.31
N GLY A 120 -7.66 -6.40 -13.51
CA GLY A 120 -7.86 -5.01 -13.95
C GLY A 120 -6.59 -4.40 -14.51
N ALA A 121 -6.77 -3.42 -15.41
CA ALA A 121 -5.70 -2.66 -16.04
C ALA A 121 -4.67 -2.15 -15.01
N HIS A 122 -5.16 -1.52 -13.96
CA HIS A 122 -4.34 -0.91 -12.91
C HIS A 122 -3.42 -1.88 -12.16
N ALA A 123 -3.94 -3.06 -11.78
CA ALA A 123 -3.15 -4.08 -11.10
C ALA A 123 -2.01 -4.59 -12.00
N HIS A 124 -2.28 -4.76 -13.29
CA HIS A 124 -1.27 -5.17 -14.25
C HIS A 124 -0.25 -4.07 -14.52
N ILE A 125 -0.66 -2.79 -14.61
CA ILE A 125 0.29 -1.67 -14.71
C ILE A 125 1.23 -1.68 -13.49
N ASN A 126 0.71 -1.83 -12.27
CA ASN A 126 1.56 -1.92 -11.08
C ASN A 126 2.47 -3.16 -11.07
N HIS A 127 2.03 -4.29 -11.63
CA HIS A 127 2.88 -5.48 -11.80
C HIS A 127 4.03 -5.19 -12.78
N ALA A 128 3.75 -4.60 -13.94
CA ALA A 128 4.79 -4.16 -14.87
C ALA A 128 5.76 -3.16 -14.22
N THR A 129 5.24 -2.19 -13.46
CA THR A 129 6.06 -1.22 -12.74
C THR A 129 6.98 -1.91 -11.72
N ALA A 130 6.48 -2.89 -10.98
CA ALA A 130 7.30 -3.67 -10.06
C ALA A 130 8.40 -4.46 -10.80
N LEU A 131 8.06 -5.10 -11.93
CA LEU A 131 9.02 -5.81 -12.77
C LEU A 131 10.10 -4.85 -13.32
N ALA A 132 9.71 -3.65 -13.76
CA ALA A 132 10.62 -2.61 -14.24
C ALA A 132 11.65 -2.20 -13.17
N LEU A 133 11.17 -1.93 -11.95
CA LEU A 133 12.01 -1.57 -10.82
C LEU A 133 12.93 -2.72 -10.36
N LEU A 134 12.53 -3.97 -10.59
CA LEU A 134 13.37 -5.17 -10.41
C LEU A 134 14.37 -5.41 -11.56
N GLY A 135 14.44 -4.51 -12.55
CA GLY A 135 15.32 -4.64 -13.71
C GLY A 135 14.84 -5.66 -14.76
N LYS A 136 13.62 -6.18 -14.65
CA LYS A 136 13.01 -7.10 -15.60
C LYS A 136 12.33 -6.35 -16.75
N THR A 137 13.07 -5.47 -17.42
CA THR A 137 12.60 -4.52 -18.44
C THR A 137 11.80 -5.21 -19.55
N ASP A 138 12.30 -6.30 -20.12
CA ASP A 138 11.64 -6.99 -21.25
C ASP A 138 10.28 -7.55 -20.86
N LEU A 139 10.17 -8.12 -19.65
CA LEU A 139 8.91 -8.63 -19.11
C LEU A 139 7.92 -7.51 -18.82
N ALA A 140 8.40 -6.40 -18.24
CA ALA A 140 7.57 -5.22 -18.00
C ALA A 140 7.02 -4.64 -19.30
N LEU A 141 7.88 -4.45 -20.32
CA LEU A 141 7.48 -3.94 -21.64
C LEU A 141 6.48 -4.86 -22.34
N LYS A 142 6.70 -6.18 -22.27
CA LYS A 142 5.75 -7.15 -22.84
C LYS A 142 4.38 -7.00 -22.20
N LEU A 143 4.33 -7.00 -20.86
CA LEU A 143 3.08 -6.90 -20.12
C LEU A 143 2.34 -5.58 -20.41
N LEU A 144 3.05 -4.45 -20.46
CA LEU A 144 2.44 -3.15 -20.80
C LEU A 144 1.86 -3.13 -22.22
N LYS A 145 2.60 -3.62 -23.21
CA LYS A 145 2.13 -3.66 -24.61
C LYS A 145 0.90 -4.56 -24.79
N GLU A 146 0.81 -5.66 -24.05
CA GLU A 146 -0.36 -6.54 -24.05
C GLU A 146 -1.59 -5.88 -23.42
N LEU A 147 -1.41 -4.93 -22.50
CA LEU A 147 -2.51 -4.22 -21.84
C LEU A 147 -3.11 -3.10 -22.71
N VAL A 148 -2.29 -2.39 -23.48
CA VAL A 148 -2.68 -1.19 -24.27
C VAL A 148 -4.05 -1.29 -24.94
N PRO A 149 -4.42 -2.39 -25.65
CA PRO A 149 -5.70 -2.48 -26.35
C PRO A 149 -6.94 -2.45 -25.45
N ALA A 150 -6.77 -2.68 -24.14
CA ALA A 150 -7.85 -2.80 -23.16
C ALA A 150 -7.90 -1.64 -22.15
N LEU A 151 -7.01 -0.65 -22.29
CA LEU A 151 -6.94 0.50 -21.37
C LEU A 151 -7.91 1.61 -21.78
N ASP A 152 -8.40 2.34 -20.79
CA ASP A 152 -9.05 3.63 -21.04
C ASP A 152 -8.01 4.74 -21.27
N ASP A 153 -8.47 5.93 -21.68
CA ASP A 153 -7.59 7.06 -22.01
C ASP A 153 -6.69 7.51 -20.85
N HIS A 154 -7.13 7.30 -19.60
CA HIS A 154 -6.35 7.68 -18.43
C HIS A 154 -5.21 6.69 -18.19
N ASP A 155 -5.53 5.40 -18.18
CA ASP A 155 -4.57 4.33 -17.92
C ASP A 155 -3.60 4.15 -19.09
N LEU A 156 -4.05 4.43 -20.31
CA LEU A 156 -3.22 4.44 -21.50
C LEU A 156 -2.09 5.46 -21.39
N LYS A 157 -2.38 6.70 -20.96
CA LYS A 157 -1.35 7.74 -20.78
C LYS A 157 -0.29 7.34 -19.77
N LEU A 158 -0.70 6.70 -18.68
CA LEU A 158 0.21 6.20 -17.67
C LEU A 158 1.08 5.07 -18.22
N CYS A 159 0.46 4.12 -18.92
CA CYS A 159 1.13 3.00 -19.59
C CYS A 159 2.16 3.50 -20.61
N ASP A 160 1.79 4.42 -21.49
CA ASP A 160 2.67 5.01 -22.50
C ASP A 160 3.85 5.73 -21.86
N SER A 161 3.61 6.51 -20.79
CA SER A 161 4.67 7.20 -20.05
C SER A 161 5.68 6.21 -19.46
N LEU A 162 5.19 5.10 -18.92
CA LEU A 162 6.04 4.04 -18.38
C LEU A 162 6.81 3.30 -19.47
N ILE A 163 6.20 3.02 -20.63
CA ILE A 163 6.87 2.42 -21.79
C ILE A 163 8.00 3.34 -22.28
N VAL A 164 7.74 4.65 -22.41
CA VAL A 164 8.75 5.63 -22.81
C VAL A 164 9.91 5.64 -21.81
N ALA A 165 9.62 5.70 -20.51
CA ALA A 165 10.64 5.68 -19.46
C ALA A 165 11.47 4.38 -19.51
N LEU A 166 10.82 3.22 -19.69
CA LEU A 166 11.50 1.92 -19.83
C LEU A 166 12.48 1.89 -21.00
N ASN A 167 12.12 2.46 -22.15
CA ASN A 167 13.00 2.54 -23.32
C ASN A 167 14.22 3.47 -23.10
N LEU A 168 14.12 4.43 -22.17
CA LEU A 168 15.21 5.31 -21.76
C LEU A 168 16.11 4.67 -20.68
N GLY A 169 15.64 3.59 -20.04
CA GLY A 169 16.37 2.82 -19.04
C GLY A 169 15.79 2.93 -17.62
N VAL A 170 16.28 2.07 -16.72
CA VAL A 170 15.72 1.91 -15.36
C VAL A 170 15.80 3.19 -14.52
N GLU A 171 16.81 4.04 -14.73
CA GLU A 171 16.96 5.30 -14.00
C GLU A 171 15.89 6.33 -14.39
N ALA A 172 15.43 6.32 -15.65
CA ALA A 172 14.29 7.15 -16.07
C ALA A 172 12.99 6.67 -15.41
N VAL A 173 12.81 5.34 -15.29
CA VAL A 173 11.67 4.75 -14.57
C VAL A 173 11.70 5.16 -13.10
N LYS A 174 12.83 4.99 -12.40
CA LYS A 174 12.96 5.41 -11.00
C LYS A 174 12.64 6.89 -10.82
N SER A 175 13.22 7.76 -11.65
CA SER A 175 12.98 9.21 -11.58
C SER A 175 11.50 9.57 -11.75
N MET A 176 10.80 8.91 -12.68
CA MET A 176 9.36 9.09 -12.88
C MET A 176 8.56 8.65 -11.64
N LEU A 177 8.91 7.51 -11.06
CA LEU A 177 8.16 6.90 -9.97
C LEU A 177 8.47 7.52 -8.61
N ASP A 178 9.65 8.11 -8.42
CA ASP A 178 10.02 8.78 -7.16
C ASP A 178 9.09 9.97 -6.86
N VAL A 179 8.67 10.72 -7.89
CA VAL A 179 7.68 11.79 -7.74
C VAL A 179 6.32 11.24 -7.25
N VAL A 180 5.92 10.08 -7.76
CA VAL A 180 4.67 9.41 -7.33
C VAL A 180 4.81 8.88 -5.89
N LYS A 181 5.95 8.28 -5.58
CA LYS A 181 6.31 7.78 -4.26
C LYS A 181 6.23 8.88 -3.20
N GLU A 182 6.91 10.01 -3.42
CA GLU A 182 6.90 11.16 -2.50
C GLU A 182 5.48 11.70 -2.28
N LYS A 183 4.71 11.85 -3.36
CA LYS A 183 3.31 12.28 -3.28
C LYS A 183 2.47 11.34 -2.42
N ASN A 184 2.67 10.03 -2.56
CA ASN A 184 1.93 9.02 -1.81
C ASN A 184 2.35 8.93 -0.35
N VAL A 185 3.65 8.97 -0.07
CA VAL A 185 4.18 9.04 1.31
C VAL A 185 3.56 10.23 2.05
N LYS A 186 3.54 11.42 1.42
CA LYS A 186 2.93 12.62 1.99
C LYS A 186 1.43 12.46 2.25
N LYS A 187 0.68 11.86 1.30
CA LYS A 187 -0.76 11.58 1.47
C LYS A 187 -1.04 10.61 2.62
N LEU A 188 -0.16 9.64 2.85
CA LEU A 188 -0.25 8.69 3.95
C LEU A 188 0.16 9.29 5.31
N GLY A 189 0.72 10.50 5.32
CA GLY A 189 1.18 11.17 6.53
C GLY A 189 2.62 10.82 6.92
N GLY A 190 3.42 10.35 5.97
CA GLY A 190 4.89 10.35 6.08
C GLY A 190 5.46 11.76 5.97
N ALA A 191 6.63 11.97 6.56
CA ALA A 191 7.39 13.22 6.51
C ALA A 191 8.15 13.35 5.18
#